data_AF-A0A661R2U2-F1
#
_entry.id   AF-A0A661R2U2-F1
#
_cell.length_a   1.000
_cell.length_b   1.000
_cell.length_c   1.000
_cell.angle_alpha   90.00
_cell.angle_beta   90.00
_cell.angle_gamma   90.00
#
_symmetry.space_group_name_H-M   'P 1'
#
loop_
_entity.id
_entity.type
_entity.pdbx_description
1 polymer ?
#
loop_
_entity_poly.entity_id
_entity_poly.type
_entity_poly.pdbx_seq_one_letter_code
_entity_poly.pdbx_strand_id
1 'polypeptide(L)'
;MFKFFKAISGDYARSLLIGLLSTLIVVPLTCALVFIPIGIVTRYDASIWVLIVPVALYLLILFGGGFGALAWTFYRRKRWLDSLFVPWGLTGSRYMLYWRQYQGTVQGREVIARFYRGPTFDLYVGTPLQTRLSVAEVSRAGLLVAETLGRGPLPLDDPDLEGLSILALDEDWARSLLADPEAKSLLLRLMRAGEDWVLMPQVYLQPGAFRLRLYRNKNLFRYGIEPEEARAWLDDLMALARIAERLPAPRVTDEESGAERMVRSGQTFPIALIIVALLVGLPTCILAVAAAVFFVLAIR
;
A
#
# COMPACT_ATOMS: atom_id res chain seq x y z
N MET A 1 -11.59 2.67 17.79
CA MET A 1 -11.59 1.22 18.07
C MET A 1 -12.44 0.45 17.07
N PHE A 2 -13.72 0.78 16.89
CA PHE A 2 -14.62 0.11 15.94
C PHE A 2 -14.12 0.08 14.48
N LYS A 3 -13.60 1.21 13.96
CA LYS A 3 -13.02 1.29 12.60
C LYS A 3 -11.82 0.35 12.42
N PHE A 4 -10.90 0.30 13.38
CA PHE A 4 -9.70 -0.54 13.31
C PHE A 4 -10.03 -2.04 13.31
N PHE A 5 -10.93 -2.47 14.19
CA PHE A 5 -11.42 -3.86 14.20
C PHE A 5 -12.19 -4.20 12.93
N LYS A 6 -13.00 -3.28 12.40
CA LYS A 6 -13.70 -3.45 11.11
C LYS A 6 -12.73 -3.62 9.94
N ALA A 7 -11.60 -2.92 9.95
CA ALA A 7 -10.56 -3.09 8.92
C ALA A 7 -9.88 -4.45 9.03
N ILE A 8 -9.52 -4.87 10.25
CA ILE A 8 -8.91 -6.18 10.50
C ILE A 8 -9.86 -7.32 10.10
N SER A 9 -11.13 -7.24 10.49
CA SER A 9 -12.13 -8.25 10.13
C SER A 9 -12.34 -8.32 8.62
N GLY A 10 -12.32 -7.18 7.92
CA GLY A 10 -12.36 -7.12 6.46
C GLY A 10 -11.17 -7.81 5.80
N ASP A 11 -9.96 -7.61 6.32
CA ASP A 11 -8.75 -8.27 5.81
C ASP A 11 -8.80 -9.79 6.02
N TYR A 12 -9.26 -10.25 7.19
CA TYR A 12 -9.47 -11.68 7.47
C TYR A 12 -10.55 -12.29 6.58
N ALA A 13 -11.70 -11.61 6.43
CA ALA A 13 -12.79 -12.07 5.58
C ALA A 13 -12.34 -12.20 4.12
N ARG A 14 -11.55 -11.22 3.62
CA ARG A 14 -10.96 -11.28 2.30
C ARG A 14 -10.00 -12.46 2.15
N SER A 15 -9.12 -12.68 3.12
CA SER A 15 -8.18 -13.81 3.10
C SER A 15 -8.91 -15.15 3.10
N LEU A 16 -9.96 -15.28 3.92
CA LEU A 16 -10.80 -16.47 3.99
C LEU A 16 -11.55 -16.72 2.67
N LEU A 17 -12.13 -15.67 2.07
CA LEU A 17 -12.82 -15.79 0.79
C LEU A 17 -11.87 -16.21 -0.33
N ILE A 18 -10.67 -15.62 -0.40
CA ILE A 18 -9.62 -16.03 -1.35
C ILE A 18 -9.23 -17.49 -1.11
N GLY A 19 -9.06 -17.90 0.15
CA GLY A 19 -8.77 -19.28 0.52
C GLY A 19 -9.86 -20.25 0.08
N LEU A 20 -11.12 -19.94 0.35
CA LEU A 20 -12.27 -20.75 -0.06
C LEU A 20 -12.38 -20.86 -1.59
N LEU A 21 -12.24 -19.75 -2.30
CA LEU A 21 -12.27 -19.75 -3.77
C LEU A 21 -11.10 -20.56 -4.35
N SER A 22 -9.90 -20.43 -3.76
CA SER A 22 -8.74 -21.22 -4.15
C SER A 22 -9.00 -22.71 -3.94
N THR A 23 -9.55 -23.11 -2.79
CA THR A 23 -9.90 -24.51 -2.50
C THR A 23 -10.97 -25.03 -3.47
N LEU A 24 -11.99 -24.22 -3.76
CA LEU A 24 -13.07 -24.56 -4.70
C LEU A 24 -12.55 -24.80 -6.12
N ILE A 25 -11.42 -24.21 -6.51
CA ILE A 25 -10.80 -24.41 -7.82
C ILE A 25 -9.81 -25.58 -7.77
N VAL A 26 -8.92 -25.60 -6.77
CA VAL A 26 -7.83 -26.58 -6.67
C VAL A 26 -8.35 -27.99 -6.40
N VAL A 27 -9.37 -28.17 -5.55
CA VAL A 27 -9.90 -29.50 -5.20
C VAL A 27 -10.52 -30.18 -6.42
N PRO A 28 -11.46 -29.57 -7.17
CA PRO A 28 -11.99 -30.20 -8.38
C PRO A 28 -10.92 -30.47 -9.44
N LEU A 29 -9.97 -29.55 -9.63
CA LEU A 29 -8.84 -29.77 -10.55
C LEU A 29 -7.98 -30.97 -10.11
N THR A 30 -7.71 -31.11 -8.82
CA THR A 30 -6.97 -32.26 -8.28
C THR A 30 -7.74 -33.56 -8.51
N CYS A 31 -9.05 -33.56 -8.24
CA CYS A 31 -9.90 -34.71 -8.51
C CYS A 31 -9.89 -35.09 -9.99
N ALA A 32 -10.09 -34.12 -10.89
CA ALA A 32 -10.21 -34.35 -12.32
C ALA A 32 -8.89 -34.72 -13.00
N LEU A 33 -7.77 -34.09 -12.61
CA LEU A 33 -6.49 -34.20 -13.30
C LEU A 33 -5.47 -35.11 -12.59
N VAL A 34 -5.75 -35.54 -11.37
CA VAL A 34 -4.87 -36.44 -10.61
C VAL A 34 -5.60 -37.72 -10.24
N PHE A 35 -6.67 -37.64 -9.45
CA PHE A 35 -7.32 -38.84 -8.90
C PHE A 35 -8.07 -39.67 -9.94
N ILE A 36 -8.82 -39.04 -10.86
CA ILE A 36 -9.53 -39.76 -11.93
C ILE A 36 -8.54 -40.50 -12.86
N PRO A 37 -7.48 -39.87 -13.39
CA PRO A 37 -6.46 -40.55 -14.18
C PRO A 37 -5.81 -41.74 -13.49
N ILE A 38 -5.46 -41.61 -12.20
CA ILE A 38 -4.93 -42.72 -11.39
C ILE A 38 -5.93 -43.88 -11.35
N GLY A 39 -7.21 -43.58 -11.11
CA GLY A 39 -8.28 -44.59 -11.09
C GLY A 39 -8.47 -45.29 -12.44
N ILE A 40 -8.33 -44.57 -13.55
CA ILE A 40 -8.46 -45.12 -14.90
C ILE A 40 -7.30 -46.08 -15.21
N VAL A 41 -6.06 -45.65 -14.97
CA VAL A 41 -4.87 -46.48 -15.23
C VAL A 41 -4.88 -47.74 -14.37
N THR A 42 -5.23 -47.62 -13.08
CA THR A 42 -5.24 -48.76 -12.15
C THR A 42 -6.36 -49.76 -12.41
N ARG A 43 -7.52 -49.34 -12.92
CA ARG A 43 -8.68 -50.23 -13.16
C ARG A 43 -8.74 -50.81 -14.56
N TYR A 44 -8.27 -50.08 -15.57
CA TYR A 44 -8.46 -50.44 -16.98
C TYR A 44 -7.15 -50.73 -17.73
N ASP A 45 -6.03 -50.83 -17.01
CA ASP A 45 -4.68 -51.02 -17.57
C ASP A 45 -4.38 -50.02 -18.72
N ALA A 46 -4.85 -48.78 -18.53
CA ALA A 46 -4.73 -47.75 -19.54
C ALA A 46 -3.28 -47.27 -19.65
N SER A 47 -2.92 -46.74 -20.82
CA SER A 47 -1.59 -46.20 -21.09
C SER A 47 -1.13 -45.18 -20.04
N ILE A 48 0.16 -45.20 -19.69
CA ILE A 48 0.80 -44.26 -18.75
C ILE A 48 0.61 -42.78 -19.16
N TRP A 49 0.39 -42.50 -20.44
CA TRP A 49 0.11 -41.17 -20.96
C TRP A 49 -1.17 -40.55 -20.39
N VAL A 50 -2.15 -41.39 -20.03
CA VAL A 50 -3.39 -40.96 -19.35
C VAL A 50 -3.09 -40.37 -17.98
N LEU A 51 -1.95 -40.70 -17.35
CA LEU A 51 -1.50 -40.11 -16.09
C LEU A 51 -0.58 -38.90 -16.31
N ILE A 52 0.38 -38.99 -17.23
CA ILE A 52 1.38 -37.94 -17.46
C ILE A 52 0.74 -36.64 -17.94
N VAL A 53 -0.13 -36.70 -18.95
CA VAL A 53 -0.70 -35.49 -19.58
C VAL A 53 -1.56 -34.69 -18.61
N PRO A 54 -2.53 -35.28 -17.88
CA PRO A 54 -3.34 -34.54 -16.92
C PRO A 54 -2.55 -33.97 -15.74
N VAL A 55 -1.58 -34.73 -15.22
CA VAL A 55 -0.72 -34.24 -14.12
C VAL A 55 0.15 -33.07 -14.58
N ALA A 56 0.75 -33.15 -15.78
CA ALA A 56 1.50 -32.04 -16.35
C ALA A 56 0.62 -30.79 -16.54
N LEU A 57 -0.62 -30.98 -17.04
CA LEU A 57 -1.59 -29.89 -17.19
C LEU A 57 -1.98 -29.28 -15.83
N TYR A 58 -2.21 -30.12 -14.82
CA TYR A 58 -2.52 -29.65 -13.46
C TYR A 58 -1.40 -28.78 -12.90
N LEU A 59 -0.14 -29.22 -13.01
CA LEU A 59 1.01 -28.43 -12.57
C LEU A 59 1.15 -27.13 -13.36
N LEU A 60 0.92 -27.16 -14.68
CA LEU A 60 0.95 -25.96 -15.52
C LEU A 60 -0.14 -24.96 -15.14
N ILE A 61 -1.36 -25.42 -14.83
CA ILE A 61 -2.45 -24.56 -14.37
C ILE A 61 -2.14 -24.00 -12.98
N LEU A 62 -1.69 -24.85 -12.05
CA LEU A 62 -1.42 -24.45 -10.67
C LEU A 62 -0.27 -23.44 -10.59
N PHE A 63 0.88 -23.78 -11.17
CA PHE A 63 2.06 -22.93 -11.13
C PHE A 63 1.99 -21.83 -12.18
N GLY A 64 1.71 -22.16 -13.44
CA GLY A 64 1.62 -21.17 -14.52
C GLY A 64 0.47 -20.19 -14.33
N GLY A 65 -0.71 -20.66 -13.93
CA GLY A 65 -1.84 -19.79 -13.60
C GLY A 65 -1.58 -18.94 -12.36
N GLY A 66 -0.99 -19.52 -11.30
CA GLY A 66 -0.62 -18.79 -10.10
C GLY A 66 0.42 -17.69 -10.35
N PHE A 67 1.56 -18.04 -10.96
CA PHE A 67 2.61 -17.09 -11.31
C PHE A 67 2.16 -16.06 -12.36
N GLY A 68 1.38 -16.49 -13.36
CA GLY A 68 0.81 -15.61 -14.37
C GLY A 68 -0.14 -14.57 -13.77
N ALA A 69 -1.05 -14.99 -12.89
CA ALA A 69 -1.95 -14.08 -12.18
C ALA A 69 -1.17 -13.12 -11.27
N LEU A 70 -0.15 -13.60 -10.55
CA LEU A 70 0.73 -12.74 -9.76
C LEU A 70 1.45 -11.70 -10.63
N ALA A 71 2.12 -12.13 -11.70
CA ALA A 71 2.82 -11.23 -12.63
C ALA A 71 1.87 -10.19 -13.24
N TRP A 72 0.67 -10.62 -13.66
CA TRP A 72 -0.35 -9.76 -14.21
C TRP A 72 -0.85 -8.71 -13.21
N THR A 73 -1.12 -9.10 -11.96
CA THR A 73 -1.56 -8.16 -10.92
C THR A 73 -0.50 -7.12 -10.59
N PHE A 74 0.78 -7.52 -10.52
CA PHE A 74 1.89 -6.59 -10.36
C PHE A 74 2.02 -5.64 -11.56
N TYR A 75 1.91 -6.16 -12.77
CA TYR A 75 1.99 -5.36 -14.00
C TYR A 75 0.86 -4.33 -14.11
N ARG A 76 -0.38 -4.77 -13.89
CA ARG A 76 -1.57 -3.90 -13.91
C ARG A 76 -1.45 -2.80 -12.85
N ARG A 77 -1.09 -3.17 -11.61
CA ARG A 77 -0.85 -2.20 -10.53
C ARG A 77 0.27 -1.24 -10.88
N LYS A 78 1.32 -1.74 -11.54
CA LYS A 78 2.42 -0.91 -11.99
C LYS A 78 1.94 0.15 -12.99
N ARG A 79 1.25 -0.26 -14.05
CA ARG A 79 0.74 0.68 -15.06
C ARG A 79 -0.21 1.72 -14.48
N TRP A 80 -1.11 1.30 -13.59
CA TRP A 80 -2.04 2.21 -12.92
C TRP A 80 -1.31 3.24 -12.05
N LEU A 81 -0.33 2.84 -11.22
CA LEU A 81 0.42 3.81 -10.43
C LEU A 81 1.29 4.73 -11.31
N ASP A 82 1.83 4.20 -12.42
CA ASP A 82 2.62 5.01 -13.36
C ASP A 82 1.78 6.10 -14.01
N SER A 83 0.52 5.82 -14.35
CA SER A 83 -0.38 6.84 -14.90
C SER A 83 -0.72 7.96 -13.90
N LEU A 84 -0.58 7.72 -12.59
CA LEU A 84 -0.81 8.76 -11.57
C LEU A 84 0.41 9.69 -11.42
N PHE A 85 1.61 9.12 -11.31
CA PHE A 85 2.77 9.86 -10.79
C PHE A 85 3.81 10.22 -11.86
N VAL A 86 3.95 9.43 -12.93
CA VAL A 86 4.92 9.70 -14.00
C VAL A 86 4.62 11.02 -14.73
N PRO A 87 3.35 11.40 -15.00
CA PRO A 87 3.05 12.70 -15.62
C PRO A 87 3.54 13.91 -14.83
N TRP A 88 3.79 13.76 -13.52
CA TRP A 88 4.31 14.83 -12.67
C TRP A 88 5.84 14.94 -12.71
N GLY A 89 6.52 14.08 -13.48
CA GLY A 89 7.98 13.96 -13.49
C GLY A 89 8.53 13.10 -12.36
N LEU A 90 7.68 12.34 -11.65
CA LEU A 90 8.15 11.43 -10.62
C LEU A 90 8.62 10.11 -11.23
N THR A 91 9.76 9.62 -10.75
CA THR A 91 10.34 8.35 -11.18
C THR A 91 9.91 7.23 -10.24
N GLY A 92 9.29 6.19 -10.79
CA GLY A 92 8.84 5.03 -10.03
C GLY A 92 9.95 4.03 -9.76
N SER A 93 10.19 3.69 -8.51
CA SER A 93 11.12 2.66 -8.05
C SER A 93 10.43 1.62 -7.15
N ARG A 94 11.09 0.48 -6.97
CA ARG A 94 10.64 -0.52 -5.98
C ARG A 94 10.99 -0.01 -4.59
N TYR A 95 10.05 -0.18 -3.67
CA TYR A 95 10.25 0.11 -2.25
C TYR A 95 10.02 -1.18 -1.46
N MET A 96 11.02 -1.62 -0.70
CA MET A 96 11.02 -2.96 -0.11
C MET A 96 10.83 -4.09 -1.15
N LEU A 97 10.29 -5.25 -0.74
CA LEU A 97 10.07 -6.39 -1.63
C LEU A 97 8.92 -6.20 -2.63
N TYR A 98 7.83 -5.56 -2.21
CA TYR A 98 6.55 -5.60 -2.96
C TYR A 98 5.87 -4.24 -3.13
N TRP A 99 6.45 -3.15 -2.61
CA TRP A 99 5.81 -1.85 -2.57
C TRP A 99 6.43 -0.94 -3.63
N ARG A 100 5.79 0.21 -3.85
CA ARG A 100 6.23 1.15 -4.89
C ARG A 100 6.39 2.54 -4.33
N GLN A 101 7.47 3.19 -4.71
CA GLN A 101 7.76 4.58 -4.41
C GLN A 101 7.89 5.35 -5.71
N TYR A 102 7.47 6.59 -5.69
CA TYR A 102 7.69 7.57 -6.74
C TYR A 102 8.36 8.77 -6.11
N GLN A 103 9.46 9.22 -6.69
CA GLN A 103 10.23 10.35 -6.18
C GLN A 103 10.65 11.26 -7.31
N GLY A 104 10.67 12.55 -7.04
CA GLY A 104 11.11 13.57 -7.98
C GLY A 104 10.86 14.95 -7.41
N THR A 105 10.91 15.94 -8.30
CA THR A 105 10.76 17.35 -7.93
C THR A 105 9.59 17.94 -8.70
N VAL A 106 8.64 18.54 -7.98
CA VAL A 106 7.48 19.23 -8.56
C VAL A 106 7.50 20.68 -8.07
N GLN A 107 7.47 21.65 -8.99
CA GLN A 107 7.55 23.08 -8.65
C GLN A 107 8.74 23.41 -7.72
N GLY A 108 9.89 22.75 -7.92
CA GLY A 108 11.10 22.96 -7.11
C GLY A 108 11.10 22.28 -5.74
N ARG A 109 10.06 21.50 -5.39
CA ARG A 109 9.94 20.79 -4.12
C ARG A 109 10.13 19.30 -4.29
N GLU A 110 10.80 18.67 -3.33
CA GLU A 110 10.85 17.21 -3.27
C GLU A 110 9.45 16.66 -3.00
N VAL A 111 9.01 15.73 -3.84
CA VAL A 111 7.74 15.02 -3.68
C VAL A 111 8.02 13.52 -3.69
N ILE A 112 7.47 12.83 -2.69
CA ILE A 112 7.57 11.38 -2.57
C ILE A 112 6.17 10.80 -2.42
N ALA A 113 5.77 9.89 -3.30
CA ALA A 113 4.53 9.14 -3.17
C ALA A 113 4.85 7.67 -2.91
N ARG A 114 4.31 7.08 -1.84
CA ARG A 114 4.52 5.68 -1.48
C ARG A 114 3.21 4.92 -1.42
N PHE A 115 3.23 3.73 -1.98
CA PHE A 115 2.08 2.84 -2.02
C PHE A 115 2.45 1.48 -1.43
N TYR A 116 1.86 1.14 -0.28
CA TYR A 116 2.24 -0.01 0.55
C TYR A 116 1.42 -1.27 0.22
N ARG A 117 1.71 -2.39 0.90
CA ARG A 117 0.80 -3.56 0.89
C ARG A 117 -0.41 -3.24 1.77
N GLY A 118 -1.59 -3.56 1.23
CA GLY A 118 -2.82 -2.96 1.70
C GLY A 118 -3.01 -1.58 1.05
N PRO A 119 -4.25 -1.11 0.94
CA PRO A 119 -4.58 0.21 0.40
C PRO A 119 -4.16 1.28 1.41
N THR A 120 -2.85 1.53 1.46
CA THR A 120 -2.22 2.56 2.26
C THR A 120 -1.33 3.36 1.34
N PHE A 121 -1.55 4.67 1.37
CA PHE A 121 -0.87 5.62 0.53
C PHE A 121 -0.29 6.74 1.41
N ASP A 122 0.97 7.07 1.17
CA ASP A 122 1.57 8.28 1.73
C ASP A 122 1.99 9.19 0.58
N LEU A 123 1.72 10.49 0.72
CA LEU A 123 2.24 11.54 -0.15
C LEU A 123 3.01 12.55 0.70
N TYR A 124 4.27 12.78 0.36
CA TYR A 124 5.17 13.71 1.04
C TYR A 124 5.47 14.90 0.13
N VAL A 125 5.47 16.10 0.72
CA VAL A 125 5.93 17.34 0.10
C VAL A 125 6.98 17.97 1.02
N GLY A 126 8.18 18.21 0.48
CA GLY A 126 9.27 18.83 1.20
C GLY A 126 8.97 20.29 1.61
N THR A 127 9.42 20.66 2.81
CA THR A 127 9.31 21.99 3.39
C THR A 127 10.52 22.27 4.28
N PRO A 128 10.99 23.52 4.45
CA PRO A 128 12.07 23.85 5.36
C PRO A 128 11.66 23.78 6.85
N LEU A 129 10.35 23.69 7.15
CA LEU A 129 9.84 23.70 8.51
C LEU A 129 10.35 22.49 9.33
N GLN A 130 10.93 22.78 10.50
CA GLN A 130 11.46 21.78 11.43
C GLN A 130 10.59 21.67 12.68
N THR A 131 9.28 21.47 12.53
CA THR A 131 8.36 21.29 13.66
C THR A 131 7.44 20.08 13.42
N ARG A 132 6.51 19.83 14.35
CA ARG A 132 5.55 18.72 14.24
C ARG A 132 4.11 19.20 14.39
N LEU A 133 3.27 18.68 13.51
CA LEU A 133 1.82 18.82 13.54
C LEU A 133 1.21 17.48 13.13
N SER A 134 0.13 17.07 13.75
CA SER A 134 -0.69 15.97 13.26
C SER A 134 -2.15 16.33 13.35
N VAL A 135 -2.88 16.08 12.27
CA VAL A 135 -4.32 16.22 12.16
C VAL A 135 -4.88 14.85 11.80
N ALA A 136 -5.76 14.32 12.64
CA ALA A 136 -6.43 13.05 12.42
C ALA A 136 -7.85 13.11 12.97
N GLU A 137 -8.73 12.17 12.61
CA GLU A 137 -10.01 12.03 13.32
C GLU A 137 -9.79 11.70 14.79
N VAL A 138 -10.67 12.22 15.67
CA VAL A 138 -10.67 11.87 17.09
C VAL A 138 -10.86 10.37 17.26
N SER A 139 -9.94 9.75 17.99
CA SER A 139 -10.05 8.34 18.36
C SER A 139 -9.68 8.15 19.82
N ARG A 140 -10.50 7.38 20.57
CA ARG A 140 -10.24 7.09 21.99
C ARG A 140 -8.84 6.52 22.24
N ALA A 141 -8.35 5.68 21.34
CA ALA A 141 -7.00 5.12 21.45
C ALA A 141 -5.91 6.18 21.21
N GLY A 142 -6.11 7.08 20.24
CA GLY A 142 -5.19 8.19 19.99
C GLY A 142 -5.14 9.15 21.18
N LEU A 143 -6.30 9.48 21.75
CA LEU A 143 -6.40 10.33 22.94
C LEU A 143 -5.70 9.71 24.16
N LEU A 144 -5.91 8.42 24.43
CA LEU A 144 -5.24 7.72 25.53
C LEU A 144 -3.71 7.72 25.38
N VAL A 145 -3.21 7.48 24.17
CA VAL A 145 -1.75 7.53 23.91
C VAL A 145 -1.23 8.96 24.10
N ALA A 146 -1.97 9.95 23.60
CA ALA A 146 -1.61 11.37 23.73
C ALA A 146 -1.56 11.81 25.20
N GLU A 147 -2.56 11.41 26.00
CA GLU A 147 -2.61 11.61 27.46
C GLU A 147 -1.44 10.94 28.18
N THR A 148 -1.11 9.69 27.87
CA THR A 148 0.05 9.00 28.50
C THR A 148 1.39 9.64 28.17
N LEU A 149 1.48 10.34 27.02
CA LEU A 149 2.67 11.09 26.61
C LEU A 149 2.66 12.54 27.10
N GLY A 150 1.66 12.94 27.90
CA GLY A 150 1.52 14.31 28.40
C GLY A 150 1.28 15.35 27.31
N ARG A 151 0.79 14.93 26.12
CA ARG A 151 0.50 15.83 25.00
C ARG A 151 -0.98 15.70 24.65
N GLY A 152 -1.80 16.61 25.17
CA GLY A 152 -3.22 16.67 24.83
C GLY A 152 -3.44 17.26 23.44
N PRO A 153 -4.56 16.95 22.76
CA PRO A 153 -4.95 17.67 21.55
C PRO A 153 -5.12 19.17 21.85
N LEU A 154 -4.79 20.00 20.87
CA LEU A 154 -4.92 21.44 20.93
C LEU A 154 -6.39 21.81 21.20
N PRO A 155 -6.71 22.53 22.27
CA PRO A 155 -8.07 23.02 22.50
C PRO A 155 -8.35 24.12 21.48
N LEU A 156 -9.30 23.86 20.59
CA LEU A 156 -9.74 24.77 19.53
C LEU A 156 -11.24 24.98 19.68
N ASP A 157 -11.65 26.25 19.70
CA ASP A 157 -13.06 26.65 19.72
C ASP A 157 -13.51 26.98 18.29
N ASP A 158 -13.45 25.97 17.41
CA ASP A 158 -13.84 26.07 16.00
C ASP A 158 -14.76 24.89 15.62
N PRO A 159 -16.03 25.15 15.28
CA PRO A 159 -16.99 24.10 14.95
C PRO A 159 -16.61 23.33 13.67
N ASP A 160 -15.86 23.94 12.74
CA ASP A 160 -15.44 23.27 11.50
C ASP A 160 -14.40 22.17 11.76
N LEU A 161 -13.70 22.25 12.89
CA LEU A 161 -12.67 21.30 13.31
C LEU A 161 -13.21 20.28 14.33
N GLU A 162 -14.51 20.32 14.62
CA GLU A 162 -15.14 19.37 15.52
C GLU A 162 -14.97 17.94 15.00
N GLY A 163 -14.51 17.03 15.88
CA GLY A 163 -14.22 15.64 15.52
C GLY A 163 -12.81 15.40 14.95
N LEU A 164 -11.98 16.44 14.82
CA LEU A 164 -10.54 16.30 14.55
C LEU A 164 -9.72 16.40 15.84
N SER A 165 -8.68 15.58 15.91
CA SER A 165 -7.63 15.64 16.93
C SER A 165 -6.40 16.26 16.29
N ILE A 166 -6.07 17.47 16.76
CA ILE A 166 -4.89 18.21 16.31
C ILE A 166 -3.86 18.20 17.42
N LEU A 167 -2.66 17.70 17.13
CA LEU A 167 -1.53 17.73 18.05
C LEU A 167 -0.41 18.53 17.38
N ALA A 168 0.16 19.48 18.09
CA ALA A 168 1.26 20.29 17.61
C ALA A 168 2.40 20.28 18.63
N LEU A 169 3.62 20.36 18.14
CA LEU A 169 4.77 20.62 19.00
C LEU A 169 4.84 22.11 19.37
N ASP A 170 4.60 22.98 18.40
CA ASP A 170 4.43 24.42 18.60
C ASP A 170 2.95 24.77 18.47
N GLU A 171 2.27 24.89 19.60
CA GLU A 171 0.83 25.15 19.64
C GLU A 171 0.46 26.53 19.09
N ASP A 172 1.25 27.56 19.35
CA ASP A 172 0.94 28.93 18.91
C ASP A 172 1.13 29.08 17.40
N TRP A 173 2.17 28.43 16.86
CA TRP A 173 2.36 28.35 15.42
C TRP A 173 1.21 27.57 14.76
N ALA A 174 0.79 26.45 15.34
CA ALA A 174 -0.34 25.67 14.82
C ALA A 174 -1.66 26.44 14.86
N ARG A 175 -1.93 27.19 15.95
CA ARG A 175 -3.07 28.12 16.02
C ARG A 175 -3.02 29.16 14.92
N SER A 176 -1.84 29.72 14.65
CA SER A 176 -1.65 30.71 13.57
C SER A 176 -1.93 30.12 12.19
N LEU A 177 -1.50 28.87 11.95
CA LEU A 177 -1.81 28.15 10.71
C LEU A 177 -3.31 27.86 10.56
N LEU A 178 -3.97 27.45 11.64
CA LEU A 178 -5.40 27.15 11.62
C LEU A 178 -6.30 28.38 11.59
N ALA A 179 -5.78 29.54 12.00
CA ALA A 179 -6.46 30.82 11.88
C ALA A 179 -6.53 31.32 10.43
N ASP A 180 -5.67 30.81 9.54
CA ASP A 180 -5.75 31.07 8.10
C ASP A 180 -6.90 30.25 7.49
N PRO A 181 -7.94 30.90 6.92
CA PRO A 181 -9.11 30.19 6.38
C PRO A 181 -8.76 29.27 5.20
N GLU A 182 -7.76 29.64 4.39
CA GLU A 182 -7.32 28.83 3.25
C GLU A 182 -6.63 27.56 3.77
N ALA A 183 -5.70 27.68 4.72
CA ALA A 183 -5.04 26.52 5.33
C ALA A 183 -6.04 25.57 6.02
N LYS A 184 -7.02 26.13 6.75
CA LYS A 184 -8.09 25.34 7.37
C LYS A 184 -8.89 24.56 6.32
N SER A 185 -9.30 25.23 5.23
CA SER A 185 -10.06 24.60 4.15
C SER A 185 -9.28 23.48 3.45
N LEU A 186 -7.97 23.68 3.22
CA LEU A 186 -7.09 22.68 2.61
C LEU A 186 -6.92 21.46 3.51
N LEU A 187 -6.72 21.67 4.82
CA LEU A 187 -6.65 20.58 5.79
C LEU A 187 -7.95 19.76 5.80
N LEU A 188 -9.12 20.41 5.82
CA LEU A 188 -10.41 19.73 5.79
C LEU A 188 -10.60 18.92 4.50
N ARG A 189 -10.20 19.47 3.35
CA ARG A 189 -10.22 18.73 2.07
C ARG A 189 -9.29 17.53 2.07
N LEU A 190 -8.06 17.69 2.58
CA LEU A 190 -7.10 16.58 2.73
C LEU A 190 -7.60 15.51 3.70
N MET A 191 -8.31 15.91 4.76
CA MET A 191 -8.95 14.98 5.70
C MET A 191 -10.16 14.24 5.11
N ARG A 192 -10.66 14.66 3.95
CA ARG A 192 -11.68 13.95 3.15
C ARG A 192 -11.08 13.24 1.92
N ALA A 193 -9.75 13.23 1.79
CA ALA A 193 -9.08 12.58 0.68
C ALA A 193 -9.40 11.08 0.61
N GLY A 194 -9.88 10.65 -0.57
CA GLY A 194 -10.23 9.25 -0.81
C GLY A 194 -11.42 8.77 0.02
N GLU A 195 -12.35 9.65 0.38
CA GLU A 195 -13.50 9.35 1.24
C GLU A 195 -14.21 8.05 0.85
N ASP A 196 -14.30 7.73 -0.45
CA ASP A 196 -14.91 6.52 -1.01
C ASP A 196 -14.30 5.18 -0.57
N TRP A 197 -13.03 5.19 -0.15
CA TRP A 197 -12.33 3.95 0.19
C TRP A 197 -11.45 4.09 1.44
N VAL A 198 -10.91 5.27 1.74
CA VAL A 198 -10.03 5.48 2.89
C VAL A 198 -10.81 5.39 4.19
N LEU A 199 -10.22 4.73 5.19
CA LEU A 199 -10.82 4.60 6.51
C LEU A 199 -10.27 5.61 7.52
N MET A 200 -8.97 5.92 7.41
CA MET A 200 -8.24 6.79 8.35
C MET A 200 -7.33 7.73 7.56
N PRO A 201 -7.86 8.87 7.09
CA PRO A 201 -7.06 9.95 6.54
C PRO A 201 -6.35 10.69 7.68
N GLN A 202 -5.10 11.10 7.43
CA GLN A 202 -4.27 11.79 8.42
C GLN A 202 -3.34 12.75 7.68
N VAL A 203 -3.17 13.96 8.21
CA VAL A 203 -2.19 14.92 7.72
C VAL A 203 -1.14 15.16 8.81
N TYR A 204 0.12 15.11 8.43
CA TYR A 204 1.24 15.32 9.33
C TYR A 204 2.16 16.40 8.78
N LEU A 205 2.74 17.17 9.68
CA LEU A 205 4.02 17.84 9.48
C LEU A 205 5.05 17.07 10.31
N GLN A 206 6.03 16.51 9.63
CA GLN A 206 7.26 16.00 10.22
C GLN A 206 8.39 16.97 9.89
N PRO A 207 9.51 16.97 10.65
CA PRO A 207 10.64 17.82 10.32
C PRO A 207 11.08 17.64 8.86
N GLY A 208 10.97 18.70 8.07
CA GLY A 208 11.32 18.73 6.66
C GLY A 208 10.23 18.30 5.66
N ALA A 209 9.05 17.84 6.08
CA ALA A 209 8.00 17.39 5.14
C ALA A 209 6.57 17.45 5.68
N PHE A 210 5.65 17.95 4.86
CA PHE A 210 4.22 17.63 5.01
C PHE A 210 3.93 16.25 4.42
N ARG A 211 3.06 15.50 5.08
CA ARG A 211 2.66 14.15 4.69
C ARG A 211 1.16 13.97 4.79
N LEU A 212 0.53 13.65 3.67
CA LEU A 212 -0.80 13.04 3.66
C LEU A 212 -0.65 11.53 3.78
N ARG A 213 -1.35 10.93 4.74
CA ARG A 213 -1.42 9.48 4.92
C ARG A 213 -2.86 9.03 4.82
N LEU A 214 -3.13 8.19 3.83
CA LEU A 214 -4.41 7.52 3.65
C LEU A 214 -4.24 6.08 4.12
N TYR A 215 -4.74 5.78 5.32
CA TYR A 215 -4.51 4.50 5.97
C TYR A 215 -5.77 3.62 5.95
N ARG A 216 -5.57 2.36 5.52
CA ARG A 216 -6.58 1.29 5.38
C ARG A 216 -7.70 1.61 4.39
N ASN A 217 -8.39 0.56 3.95
CA ASN A 217 -9.57 0.66 3.11
C ASN A 217 -10.79 0.12 3.83
N LYS A 218 -11.92 0.81 3.67
CA LYS A 218 -13.22 0.40 4.18
C LYS A 218 -13.91 -0.65 3.28
N ASN A 219 -13.46 -0.78 2.03
CA ASN A 219 -13.94 -1.73 1.03
C ASN A 219 -13.07 -3.00 0.99
N LEU A 220 -13.69 -4.14 0.66
CA LEU A 220 -12.99 -5.44 0.55
C LEU A 220 -12.02 -5.50 -0.64
N PHE A 221 -12.44 -5.01 -1.81
CA PHE A 221 -11.69 -5.13 -3.07
C PHE A 221 -11.52 -3.81 -3.84
N ARG A 222 -12.41 -2.83 -3.63
CA ARG A 222 -12.40 -1.57 -4.37
C ARG A 222 -11.44 -0.57 -3.73
N TYR A 223 -10.34 -0.29 -4.43
CA TYR A 223 -9.51 0.88 -4.21
C TYR A 223 -9.00 1.34 -5.57
N GLY A 224 -9.21 2.61 -5.86
CA GLY A 224 -8.82 3.28 -7.08
C GLY A 224 -8.60 4.73 -6.73
N ILE A 225 -7.55 5.31 -7.30
CA ILE A 225 -7.24 6.72 -7.20
C ILE A 225 -7.24 7.17 -8.64
N GLU A 226 -8.07 8.14 -8.95
CA GLU A 226 -8.09 8.77 -10.27
C GLU A 226 -6.94 9.79 -10.38
N PRO A 227 -6.37 10.02 -11.57
CA PRO A 227 -5.27 10.97 -11.75
C PRO A 227 -5.60 12.38 -11.23
N GLU A 228 -6.83 12.84 -11.43
CA GLU A 228 -7.32 14.14 -10.99
C GLU A 228 -7.40 14.23 -9.46
N GLU A 229 -7.82 13.14 -8.82
CA GLU A 229 -7.92 13.06 -7.36
C GLU A 229 -6.53 13.09 -6.72
N ALA A 230 -5.60 12.28 -7.24
CA ALA A 230 -4.20 12.28 -6.80
C ALA A 230 -3.56 13.67 -6.97
N ARG A 231 -3.90 14.35 -8.07
CA ARG A 231 -3.40 15.68 -8.38
C ARG A 231 -3.94 16.73 -7.41
N ALA A 232 -5.24 16.70 -7.12
CA ALA A 232 -5.86 17.59 -6.15
C ALA A 232 -5.20 17.47 -4.77
N TRP A 233 -4.91 16.26 -4.31
CA TRP A 233 -4.21 16.06 -3.03
C TRP A 233 -2.81 16.64 -3.02
N LEU A 234 -2.06 16.49 -4.12
CA LEU A 234 -0.73 17.07 -4.24
C LEU A 234 -0.79 18.59 -4.24
N ASP A 235 -1.69 19.18 -5.02
CA ASP A 235 -1.85 20.63 -5.11
C ASP A 235 -2.29 21.22 -3.76
N ASP A 236 -3.21 20.56 -3.04
CA ASP A 236 -3.64 20.97 -1.70
C ASP A 236 -2.50 20.89 -0.68
N LEU A 237 -1.70 19.81 -0.71
CA LEU A 237 -0.56 19.64 0.20
C LEU A 237 0.56 20.65 -0.09
N MET A 238 0.82 20.98 -1.36
CA MET A 238 1.76 22.03 -1.74
C MET A 238 1.26 23.42 -1.36
N ALA A 239 -0.03 23.70 -1.50
CA ALA A 239 -0.63 24.97 -1.08
C ALA A 239 -0.53 25.14 0.44
N LEU A 240 -0.86 24.09 1.20
CA LEU A 240 -0.71 24.07 2.66
C LEU A 240 0.73 24.33 3.09
N ALA A 241 1.70 23.68 2.45
CA ALA A 241 3.12 23.91 2.73
C ALA A 241 3.54 25.37 2.46
N ARG A 242 3.07 25.98 1.37
CA ARG A 242 3.34 27.39 1.06
C ARG A 242 2.75 28.34 2.09
N ILE A 243 1.54 28.10 2.57
CA ILE A 243 0.92 28.94 3.61
C ILE A 243 1.71 28.82 4.92
N ALA A 244 2.01 27.58 5.32
CA ALA A 244 2.76 27.29 6.54
C ALA A 244 4.16 27.94 6.56
N GLU A 245 4.82 28.03 5.41
CA GLU A 245 6.13 28.67 5.25
C GLU A 245 6.10 30.21 5.23
N ARG A 246 4.93 30.81 4.96
CA ARG A 246 4.77 32.28 5.02
C ARG A 246 4.55 32.78 6.45
N LEU A 247 4.16 31.90 7.35
CA LEU A 247 4.07 32.21 8.77
C LEU A 247 5.47 32.46 9.36
N PRO A 248 5.57 33.20 10.48
CA PRO A 248 6.79 33.22 11.25
C PRO A 248 7.26 31.79 11.54
N ALA A 249 8.58 31.57 11.48
CA ALA A 249 9.15 30.25 11.73
C ALA A 249 8.69 29.70 13.10
N PRO A 250 8.40 28.39 13.21
CA PRO A 250 8.07 27.78 14.49
C PRO A 250 9.15 28.06 15.52
N ARG A 251 8.74 28.39 16.75
CA ARG A 251 9.62 28.62 17.89
C ARG A 251 10.10 27.30 18.48
N VAL A 252 9.23 26.28 18.47
CA VAL A 252 9.57 24.94 18.95
C VAL A 252 9.88 24.04 17.76
N THR A 253 11.15 23.69 17.62
CA THR A 253 11.66 22.84 16.54
C THR A 253 12.01 21.44 17.03
N ASP A 254 12.04 20.49 16.11
CA ASP A 254 12.48 19.11 16.34
C ASP A 254 13.21 18.57 15.11
N GLU A 255 14.03 17.54 15.31
CA GLU A 255 14.81 16.90 14.26
C GLU A 255 14.15 15.60 13.76
N GLU A 256 14.48 15.22 12.54
CA GLU A 256 14.07 13.94 11.99
C GLU A 256 14.76 12.79 12.75
N SER A 257 13.96 11.90 13.34
CA SER A 257 14.48 10.73 14.03
C SER A 257 15.11 9.70 13.07
N GLY A 258 16.02 8.86 13.57
CA GLY A 258 16.66 7.82 12.75
C GLY A 258 15.67 6.83 12.12
N ALA A 259 14.57 6.52 12.81
CA ALA A 259 13.49 5.67 12.28
C ALA A 259 12.73 6.36 11.13
N GLU A 260 12.45 7.66 11.25
CA GLU A 260 11.84 8.46 10.19
C GLU A 260 12.76 8.56 8.97
N ARG A 261 14.05 8.78 9.18
CA ARG A 261 15.06 8.79 8.11
C ARG A 261 15.16 7.44 7.41
N MET A 262 15.07 6.33 8.14
CA MET A 262 15.05 4.99 7.55
C MET A 262 13.79 4.75 6.71
N VAL A 263 12.62 5.15 7.21
CA VAL A 263 11.36 5.09 6.45
C VAL A 263 11.40 6.03 5.24
N ARG A 264 12.05 7.20 5.35
CA ARG A 264 12.16 8.16 4.25
C ARG A 264 13.16 7.74 3.17
N SER A 265 14.30 7.18 3.56
CA SER A 265 15.33 6.73 2.62
C SER A 265 14.94 5.44 1.89
N GLY A 266 14.07 4.62 2.46
CA GLY A 266 13.54 3.42 1.81
C GLY A 266 14.56 2.32 1.55
N GLN A 267 15.73 2.38 2.20
CA GLN A 267 16.77 1.36 2.06
C GLN A 267 16.21 0.00 2.44
N THR A 268 16.33 -0.96 1.52
CA THR A 268 15.92 -2.34 1.76
C THR A 268 16.90 -3.35 1.19
N PHE A 269 17.14 -4.39 1.99
CA PHE A 269 17.95 -5.55 1.64
C PHE A 269 17.10 -6.58 0.88
N PRO A 270 17.33 -6.83 -0.42
CA PRO A 270 16.49 -7.70 -1.26
C PRO A 270 16.76 -9.21 -1.07
N ILE A 271 17.26 -9.62 0.10
CA ILE A 271 17.80 -10.97 0.33
C ILE A 271 16.69 -12.03 0.28
N ALA A 272 15.53 -11.77 0.89
CA ALA A 272 14.44 -12.75 0.96
C ALA A 272 13.82 -13.09 -0.41
N LEU A 273 13.78 -12.14 -1.34
CA LEU A 273 13.19 -12.35 -2.67
C LEU A 273 14.15 -13.17 -3.56
N ILE A 274 15.46 -12.95 -3.41
CA ILE A 274 16.50 -13.76 -4.05
C ILE A 274 16.43 -15.20 -3.54
N ILE A 275 16.28 -15.41 -2.23
CA ILE A 275 16.17 -16.75 -1.61
C ILE A 275 14.95 -17.51 -2.13
N VAL A 276 13.77 -16.88 -2.19
CA VAL A 276 12.55 -17.53 -2.71
C VAL A 276 12.67 -17.85 -4.20
N ALA A 277 13.23 -16.94 -5.00
CA ALA A 277 13.45 -17.18 -6.42
C ALA A 277 14.42 -18.36 -6.66
N LEU A 278 15.47 -18.48 -5.84
CA LEU A 278 16.48 -19.53 -5.97
C LEU A 278 15.99 -20.90 -5.47
N LEU A 279 15.31 -20.94 -4.32
CA LEU A 279 14.88 -22.20 -3.68
C LEU A 279 13.61 -22.80 -4.28
N VAL A 280 12.73 -21.97 -4.84
CA VAL A 280 11.42 -22.45 -5.33
C VAL A 280 11.29 -22.27 -6.83
N GLY A 281 11.69 -21.10 -7.35
CA GLY A 281 11.57 -20.80 -8.79
C GLY A 281 12.50 -21.63 -9.66
N LEU A 282 13.78 -21.73 -9.31
CA LEU A 282 14.76 -22.48 -10.09
C LEU A 282 14.42 -23.99 -10.20
N PRO A 283 14.08 -24.70 -9.10
CA PRO A 283 13.77 -26.13 -9.19
C PRO A 283 12.47 -26.42 -9.95
N THR A 284 11.45 -25.58 -9.84
CA THR A 284 10.20 -25.76 -10.59
C THR A 284 10.40 -25.51 -12.08
N CYS A 285 11.20 -24.52 -12.47
CA CYS A 285 11.58 -24.32 -13.88
C CYS A 285 12.37 -25.51 -14.44
N ILE A 286 13.32 -26.05 -13.68
CA ILE A 286 14.10 -27.23 -14.09
C ILE A 286 13.19 -28.45 -14.27
N LEU A 287 12.27 -28.70 -13.34
CA LEU A 287 11.31 -29.81 -13.44
C LEU A 287 10.38 -29.66 -14.64
N ALA A 288 9.91 -28.45 -14.93
CA ALA A 288 9.06 -28.19 -16.09
C ALA A 288 9.80 -28.42 -17.41
N VAL A 289 11.06 -27.99 -17.52
CA VAL A 289 11.90 -28.23 -18.69
C VAL A 289 12.23 -29.72 -18.85
N ALA A 290 12.58 -30.40 -17.76
CA ALA A 290 12.85 -31.84 -17.77
C ALA A 290 11.62 -32.64 -18.25
N ALA A 291 10.43 -32.28 -17.76
CA ALA A 291 9.17 -32.89 -18.20
C ALA A 291 8.90 -32.63 -19.69
N ALA A 292 9.15 -31.41 -20.18
CA ALA A 292 8.98 -31.07 -21.59
C ALA A 292 9.97 -31.82 -22.51
N VAL A 293 11.23 -31.95 -22.10
CA VAL A 293 12.25 -32.73 -22.83
C VAL A 293 11.88 -34.21 -22.86
N PHE A 294 11.46 -34.77 -21.72
CA PHE A 294 10.99 -36.15 -21.65
C PHE A 294 9.79 -36.39 -22.57
N PHE A 295 8.85 -35.44 -22.64
CA PHE A 295 7.69 -35.48 -23.53
C PHE A 295 8.10 -35.52 -25.01
N VAL A 296 9.06 -34.69 -25.43
CA VAL A 296 9.57 -34.69 -26.80
C VAL A 296 10.29 -35.99 -27.15
N LEU A 297 11.03 -36.57 -26.21
CA LEU A 297 11.77 -37.82 -26.40
C LEU A 297 10.85 -39.04 -26.46
N ALA A 298 9.78 -39.07 -25.68
CA ALA A 298 8.88 -40.22 -25.60
C ALA A 298 7.80 -40.25 -26.71
N ILE A 299 7.69 -39.18 -27.52
CA ILE A 299 6.84 -39.11 -28.73
C ILE A 299 7.63 -39.47 -30.00
N ARG A 300 8.96 -39.52 -29.93
CA ARG A 300 9.82 -40.10 -30.98
C ARG A 300 9.93 -41.61 -30.83
#